data_AF-X0V6Z0-F1
#
_entry.id   AF-X0V6Z0-F1
#
_cell.length_a   1.000
_cell.length_b   1.000
_cell.length_c   1.000
_cell.angle_alpha   90.00
_cell.angle_beta   90.00
_cell.angle_gamma   90.00
#
_symmetry.space_group_name_H-M   'P 1'
#
loop_
_entity.id
_entity.type
_entity.pdbx_description
1 polymer ?
#
loop_
_entity_poly.entity_id
_entity_poly.type
_entity_poly.pdbx_seq_one_letter_code
_entity_poly.pdbx_strand_id
1 'polypeptide(L)'
;FFKTNKDMQGINNMTISSSTLLVIPWICYPNILYFIICRNIKLLSFQLTVVLCIMARSLSLLAAGYWLKSNIFDIYGFLPITDVGWVVGVPCMIYGQILNIGVFITLGMNGVYYGKEFGVLKNVKYHTGFPFSIISQPQYSGAIITIFGCMTVWGIKPDYTINYDLLILSTTAVCSYVFSIKVEDKYAVPQNYKIY
;
A
#
# COMPACT_ATOMS: atom_id res chain seq x y z
N PHE A 1 29.78 -34.04 20.62
CA PHE A 1 28.93 -33.42 21.64
C PHE A 1 27.79 -32.69 20.95
N PHE A 2 26.65 -33.36 20.85
CA PHE A 2 25.42 -32.82 20.28
C PHE A 2 24.89 -31.67 21.16
N LYS A 3 24.82 -30.47 20.60
CA LYS A 3 24.08 -29.33 21.17
C LYS A 3 22.65 -29.39 20.62
N THR A 4 21.93 -30.47 20.91
CA THR A 4 20.53 -30.68 20.48
C THR A 4 19.59 -30.43 21.64
N ASN A 5 18.85 -29.32 21.59
CA ASN A 5 17.43 -29.15 21.98
C ASN A 5 17.08 -27.77 22.54
N LYS A 6 18.03 -26.94 22.98
CA LYS A 6 17.70 -25.59 23.49
C LYS A 6 17.58 -24.52 22.39
N ASP A 7 18.32 -24.65 21.29
CA ASP A 7 18.31 -23.64 20.22
C ASP A 7 17.09 -23.78 19.29
N MET A 8 16.38 -24.93 19.32
CA MET A 8 15.10 -25.11 18.59
C MET A 8 13.86 -24.66 19.37
N GLN A 9 14.00 -24.23 20.64
CA GLN A 9 12.89 -23.65 21.41
C GLN A 9 12.66 -22.16 21.10
N GLY A 10 13.53 -21.52 20.31
CA GLY A 10 13.33 -20.14 19.82
C GLY A 10 12.31 -20.01 18.68
N ILE A 11 11.84 -21.14 18.11
CA ILE A 11 10.77 -21.21 17.10
C ILE A 11 9.39 -21.36 17.79
N ASN A 12 9.31 -21.04 19.09
CA ASN A 12 8.06 -21.15 19.84
C ASN A 12 7.23 -19.87 19.66
N ASN A 13 6.21 -20.04 18.81
CA ASN A 13 5.02 -19.23 18.64
C ASN A 13 5.22 -17.85 17.98
N MET A 14 5.09 -17.82 16.65
CA MET A 14 4.66 -16.64 15.92
C MET A 14 3.27 -16.24 16.44
N THR A 15 3.22 -15.43 17.50
CA THR A 15 1.97 -14.92 18.06
C THR A 15 1.60 -13.63 17.36
N ILE A 16 0.66 -13.73 16.43
CA ILE A 16 0.02 -12.58 15.79
C ILE A 16 -0.98 -12.01 16.80
N SER A 17 -0.98 -10.70 17.00
CA SER A 17 -1.95 -10.10 17.92
C SER A 17 -3.38 -10.19 17.36
N SER A 18 -4.36 -10.38 18.26
CA SER A 18 -5.77 -10.41 17.86
C SER A 18 -6.21 -9.11 17.18
N SER A 19 -5.59 -7.98 17.52
CA SER A 19 -5.83 -6.69 16.89
C SER A 19 -5.35 -6.67 15.43
N THR A 20 -4.23 -7.31 15.09
CA THR A 20 -3.75 -7.46 13.70
C THR A 20 -4.77 -8.19 12.84
N LEU A 21 -5.28 -9.33 13.33
CA LEU A 21 -6.27 -10.13 12.59
C LEU A 21 -7.55 -9.35 12.29
N LEU A 22 -7.98 -8.49 13.22
CA LEU A 22 -9.15 -7.62 13.04
C LEU A 22 -8.94 -6.53 11.98
N VAL A 23 -7.71 -6.10 11.74
CA VAL A 23 -7.39 -5.00 10.80
C VAL A 23 -7.16 -5.47 9.37
N ILE A 24 -6.74 -6.72 9.16
CA ILE A 24 -6.49 -7.29 7.82
C ILE A 24 -7.65 -7.06 6.84
N PRO A 25 -8.93 -7.35 7.18
CA PRO A 25 -10.05 -7.12 6.26
C PRO A 25 -10.17 -5.66 5.83
N TRP A 26 -9.89 -4.73 6.75
CA TRP A 26 -9.99 -3.29 6.50
C TRP A 26 -8.85 -2.75 5.64
N ILE A 27 -7.67 -3.38 5.66
CA ILE A 27 -6.58 -3.06 4.72
C ILE A 27 -6.97 -3.45 3.29
N CYS A 28 -7.60 -4.62 3.12
CA CYS A 28 -8.00 -5.13 1.82
C CYS A 28 -9.28 -4.47 1.28
N TYR A 29 -10.16 -3.98 2.16
CA TYR A 29 -11.49 -3.51 1.82
C TYR A 29 -11.53 -2.45 0.70
N PRO A 30 -10.71 -1.38 0.71
CA PRO A 30 -10.74 -0.37 -0.36
C PRO A 30 -10.44 -0.95 -1.75
N ASN A 31 -9.49 -1.88 -1.84
CA ASN A 31 -9.06 -2.47 -3.11
C ASN A 31 -10.06 -3.52 -3.63
N ILE A 32 -10.72 -4.26 -2.73
CA ILE A 32 -11.82 -5.16 -3.11
C ILE A 32 -13.03 -4.35 -3.59
N LEU A 33 -13.37 -3.27 -2.90
CA LEU A 33 -14.46 -2.38 -3.30
C LEU A 33 -14.19 -1.77 -4.68
N TYR A 34 -12.95 -1.29 -4.90
CA TYR A 34 -12.49 -0.80 -6.18
C TYR A 34 -12.67 -1.85 -7.29
N PHE A 35 -12.26 -3.11 -7.07
CA PHE A 35 -12.51 -4.18 -8.05
C PHE A 35 -13.99 -4.39 -8.38
N ILE A 36 -14.87 -4.39 -7.38
CA ILE A 36 -16.33 -4.53 -7.58
C ILE A 36 -16.86 -3.39 -8.45
N ILE A 37 -16.37 -2.17 -8.22
CA ILE A 37 -16.70 -0.98 -9.01
C ILE A 37 -16.23 -1.13 -10.46
N CYS A 38 -14.94 -1.41 -10.69
CA CYS A 38 -14.37 -1.55 -12.04
C CYS A 38 -15.09 -2.63 -12.86
N ARG A 39 -15.56 -3.69 -12.20
CA ARG A 39 -16.35 -4.75 -12.83
C ARG A 39 -17.77 -4.31 -13.22
N ASN A 40 -18.38 -3.39 -12.48
CA ASN A 40 -19.80 -3.04 -12.57
C ASN A 40 -20.05 -1.56 -12.94
N ILE A 41 -19.14 -0.95 -13.71
CA ILE A 41 -19.13 0.49 -14.08
C ILE A 41 -20.48 1.01 -14.61
N LYS A 42 -21.32 0.15 -15.21
CA LYS A 42 -22.62 0.56 -15.77
C LYS A 42 -23.68 0.98 -14.74
N LEU A 43 -23.52 0.65 -13.45
CA LEU A 43 -24.62 0.75 -12.46
C LEU A 43 -24.54 1.95 -11.51
N LEU A 44 -23.38 2.62 -11.39
CA LEU A 44 -23.14 3.59 -10.30
C LEU A 44 -22.72 4.96 -10.84
N SER A 45 -23.26 6.03 -10.26
CA SER A 45 -22.84 7.38 -10.62
C SER A 45 -21.39 7.64 -10.19
N PHE A 46 -20.69 8.48 -10.96
CA PHE A 46 -19.30 8.85 -10.71
C PHE A 46 -19.08 9.36 -9.28
N GLN A 47 -19.88 10.35 -8.86
CA GLN A 47 -19.76 10.98 -7.55
C GLN A 47 -20.01 10.00 -6.40
N LEU A 48 -20.94 9.06 -6.58
CA LEU A 48 -21.22 8.05 -5.56
C LEU A 48 -20.05 7.08 -5.39
N THR A 49 -19.43 6.69 -6.50
CA THR A 49 -18.25 5.82 -6.51
C THR A 49 -17.08 6.46 -5.76
N VAL A 50 -16.82 7.74 -6.01
CA VAL A 50 -15.82 8.55 -5.32
C VAL A 50 -16.01 8.51 -3.80
N VAL A 51 -17.24 8.82 -3.36
CA VAL A 51 -17.58 8.88 -1.94
C VAL A 51 -17.37 7.52 -1.27
N LEU A 52 -17.79 6.42 -1.90
CA LEU A 52 -17.60 5.08 -1.38
C LEU A 52 -16.10 4.71 -1.23
N CYS A 53 -15.27 5.02 -2.23
CA CYS A 53 -13.83 4.78 -2.17
C CYS A 53 -13.15 5.59 -1.05
N ILE A 54 -13.54 6.87 -0.87
CA ILE A 54 -13.03 7.71 0.20
C ILE A 54 -13.45 7.15 1.56
N MET A 55 -14.73 6.78 1.73
CA MET A 55 -15.23 6.19 2.97
C MET A 55 -14.49 4.88 3.31
N ALA A 56 -14.30 4.00 2.33
CA ALA A 56 -13.55 2.76 2.50
C ALA A 56 -12.11 3.02 2.92
N ARG A 57 -11.42 3.98 2.29
CA ARG A 57 -10.05 4.35 2.62
C ARG A 57 -9.96 4.98 4.02
N SER A 58 -10.89 5.85 4.39
CA SER A 58 -10.96 6.44 5.73
C SER A 58 -11.16 5.37 6.80
N LEU A 59 -12.02 4.38 6.56
CA LEU A 59 -12.24 3.28 7.49
C LEU A 59 -11.00 2.38 7.63
N SER A 60 -10.28 2.13 6.53
CA SER A 60 -8.98 1.46 6.53
C SER A 60 -7.95 2.20 7.39
N LEU A 61 -7.88 3.53 7.29
CA LEU A 61 -6.99 4.37 8.11
C LEU A 61 -7.38 4.35 9.59
N LEU A 62 -8.67 4.36 9.91
CA LEU A 62 -9.15 4.23 11.29
C LEU A 62 -8.78 2.87 11.90
N ALA A 63 -8.92 1.79 11.13
CA ALA A 63 -8.50 0.46 11.57
C ALA A 63 -6.99 0.40 11.82
N ALA A 64 -6.18 0.94 10.90
CA ALA A 64 -4.74 1.07 11.10
C ALA A 64 -4.38 1.91 12.34
N GLY A 65 -5.10 3.01 12.59
CA GLY A 65 -4.93 3.84 13.79
C GLY A 65 -5.32 3.12 15.08
N TYR A 66 -6.37 2.30 15.06
CA TYR A 66 -6.75 1.45 16.19
C TYR A 66 -5.68 0.40 16.49
N TRP A 67 -5.14 -0.26 15.46
CA TRP A 67 -4.02 -1.19 15.62
C TRP A 67 -2.79 -0.48 16.18
N LEU A 68 -2.44 0.69 15.65
CA LEU A 68 -1.31 1.49 16.12
C LEU A 68 -1.47 1.85 17.61
N LYS A 69 -2.66 2.30 18.03
CA LYS A 69 -2.95 2.59 19.44
C LYS A 69 -2.81 1.36 20.33
N SER A 70 -3.24 0.20 19.83
CA SER A 70 -3.24 -1.05 20.61
C SER A 70 -1.84 -1.65 20.75
N ASN A 71 -0.97 -1.41 19.77
CA ASN A 71 0.39 -1.96 19.69
C ASN A 71 1.46 -0.86 19.72
N ILE A 72 1.15 0.31 20.29
CA ILE A 72 2.04 1.49 20.27
C ILE A 72 3.38 1.20 20.94
N PHE A 73 3.38 0.30 21.93
CA PHE A 73 4.59 -0.13 22.64
C PHE A 73 5.46 -1.10 21.84
N ASP A 74 4.93 -1.73 20.80
CA ASP A 74 5.68 -2.61 19.88
C ASP A 74 6.35 -1.83 18.74
N ILE A 75 6.04 -0.54 18.62
CA ILE A 75 6.72 0.40 17.72
C ILE A 75 7.65 1.25 18.57
N TYR A 76 8.93 0.93 18.49
CA TYR A 76 9.95 1.65 19.22
C TYR A 76 10.16 3.02 18.55
N GLY A 77 9.47 4.03 19.07
CA GLY A 77 9.69 5.44 18.70
C GLY A 77 9.24 5.84 17.29
N PHE A 78 9.23 7.15 17.06
CA PHE A 78 8.85 7.73 15.77
C PHE A 78 9.99 7.71 14.74
N LEU A 79 11.25 7.75 15.22
CA LEU A 79 12.45 7.75 14.39
C LEU A 79 13.01 6.34 14.22
N PRO A 80 13.74 6.07 13.11
CA PRO A 80 14.43 4.80 12.95
C PRO A 80 15.43 4.59 14.09
N ILE A 81 15.38 3.40 14.70
CA ILE A 81 16.31 3.03 15.77
C ILE A 81 17.47 2.18 15.25
N THR A 82 17.31 1.59 14.07
CA THR A 82 18.34 0.76 13.44
C THR A 82 19.02 1.51 12.29
N ASP A 83 20.30 1.20 12.04
CA ASP A 83 21.04 1.71 10.90
C ASP A 83 20.36 1.34 9.58
N VAL A 84 19.76 0.15 9.51
CA VAL A 84 18.99 -0.31 8.33
C VAL A 84 17.77 0.58 8.12
N GLY A 85 17.08 0.98 9.18
CA GLY A 85 15.99 1.95 9.12
C GLY A 85 16.42 3.29 8.53
N TRP A 86 17.60 3.80 8.90
CA TRP A 86 18.15 5.05 8.37
C TRP A 86 18.65 4.93 6.93
N VAL A 87 19.38 3.87 6.60
CA VAL A 87 20.05 3.70 5.30
C VAL A 87 19.11 3.17 4.22
N VAL A 88 18.10 2.38 4.60
CA VAL A 88 17.18 1.75 3.64
C VAL A 88 15.76 2.28 3.84
N GLY A 89 15.27 2.24 5.08
CA GLY A 89 13.88 2.57 5.38
C GLY A 89 13.50 4.01 5.00
N VAL A 90 14.26 4.99 5.50
CA VAL A 90 14.01 6.41 5.24
C VAL A 90 14.13 6.76 3.74
N PRO A 91 15.19 6.37 3.02
CA PRO A 91 15.26 6.59 1.58
C PRO A 91 14.10 5.97 0.79
N CYS A 92 13.66 4.76 1.15
CA CYS A 92 12.48 4.16 0.54
C CYS A 92 11.21 4.99 0.80
N MET A 93 10.98 5.43 2.04
CA MET A 93 9.84 6.31 2.35
C MET A 93 9.88 7.59 1.52
N ILE A 94 11.02 8.28 1.48
CA ILE A 94 11.20 9.52 0.72
C ILE A 94 10.94 9.28 -0.77
N TYR A 95 11.59 8.28 -1.36
CA TYR A 95 11.45 7.98 -2.78
C TYR A 95 10.01 7.60 -3.15
N GLY A 96 9.36 6.78 -2.33
CA GLY A 96 7.96 6.41 -2.52
C GLY A 96 7.02 7.61 -2.47
N GLN A 97 7.25 8.55 -1.55
CA GLN A 97 6.46 9.79 -1.48
C GLN A 97 6.74 10.74 -2.65
N ILE A 98 8.00 10.87 -3.11
CA ILE A 98 8.34 11.67 -4.29
C ILE A 98 7.58 11.16 -5.52
N LEU A 99 7.50 9.84 -5.72
CA LEU A 99 6.70 9.26 -6.79
C LEU A 99 5.23 9.64 -6.65
N ASN A 100 4.63 9.43 -5.47
CA ASN A 100 3.23 9.75 -5.23
C ASN A 100 2.92 11.23 -5.47
N ILE A 101 3.75 12.13 -4.95
CA ILE A 101 3.63 13.58 -5.15
C ILE A 101 3.76 13.92 -6.64
N GLY A 102 4.72 13.32 -7.35
CA GLY A 102 4.88 13.50 -8.79
C GLY A 102 3.63 13.13 -9.59
N VAL A 103 2.94 12.04 -9.20
CA VAL A 103 1.65 11.68 -9.80
C VAL A 103 0.60 12.76 -9.52
N PHE A 104 0.49 13.23 -8.28
CA PHE A 104 -0.44 14.31 -7.92
C PHE A 104 -0.17 15.61 -8.69
N ILE A 105 1.09 15.99 -8.89
CA ILE A 105 1.46 17.18 -9.66
C ILE A 105 1.09 17.00 -11.14
N THR A 106 1.30 15.81 -11.69
CA THR A 106 1.10 15.53 -13.13
C THR A 106 -0.37 15.38 -13.50
N LEU A 107 -1.13 14.64 -12.69
CA LEU A 107 -2.50 14.27 -12.98
C LEU A 107 -3.54 15.16 -12.26
N GLY A 108 -3.14 15.87 -11.21
CA GLY A 108 -4.06 16.59 -10.31
C GLY A 108 -5.00 15.65 -9.55
N MET A 109 -5.82 16.19 -8.65
CA MET A 109 -6.79 15.38 -7.88
C MET A 109 -7.73 14.58 -8.78
N ASN A 110 -8.19 15.18 -9.88
CA ASN A 110 -9.12 14.53 -10.79
C ASN A 110 -8.46 13.39 -11.59
N GLY A 111 -7.20 13.53 -12.01
CA GLY A 111 -6.52 12.46 -12.75
C GLY A 111 -6.04 11.32 -11.85
N VAL A 112 -5.56 11.61 -10.63
CA VAL A 112 -5.07 10.62 -9.66
C VAL A 112 -6.16 9.65 -9.23
N TYR A 113 -7.35 10.16 -8.95
CA TYR A 113 -8.43 9.32 -8.45
C TYR A 113 -9.38 8.85 -9.56
N TYR A 114 -9.45 9.55 -10.70
CA TYR A 114 -10.58 9.42 -11.64
C TYR A 114 -10.24 9.52 -13.13
N GLY A 115 -8.96 9.61 -13.51
CA GLY A 115 -8.57 9.99 -14.86
C GLY A 115 -8.97 9.01 -15.96
N LYS A 116 -8.61 7.72 -15.82
CA LYS A 116 -8.67 6.74 -16.92
C LYS A 116 -9.98 5.94 -16.95
N GLU A 117 -10.53 5.59 -15.79
CA GLU A 117 -11.72 4.73 -15.66
C GLU A 117 -13.04 5.39 -16.01
N PHE A 118 -13.15 6.70 -15.81
CA PHE A 118 -14.39 7.45 -16.04
C PHE A 118 -14.37 8.29 -17.32
N GLY A 119 -13.36 8.09 -18.18
CA GLY A 119 -13.24 8.81 -19.45
C GLY A 119 -13.07 10.33 -19.30
N VAL A 120 -12.69 10.83 -18.11
CA VAL A 120 -12.41 12.25 -17.87
C VAL A 120 -11.14 12.67 -18.61
N LEU A 121 -10.14 11.78 -18.69
CA LEU A 121 -9.05 11.89 -19.65
C LEU A 121 -9.51 11.40 -21.03
N LYS A 122 -10.36 12.19 -21.70
CA LYS A 122 -10.84 11.90 -23.07
C LYS A 122 -9.73 11.80 -24.13
N ASN A 123 -8.54 12.33 -23.84
CA ASN A 123 -7.38 12.37 -24.73
C ASN A 123 -6.10 12.05 -23.93
N VAL A 124 -5.94 10.81 -23.49
CA VAL A 124 -4.70 10.35 -22.81
C VAL A 124 -3.55 10.40 -23.83
N LYS A 125 -2.89 11.55 -23.96
CA LYS A 125 -1.45 11.51 -24.20
C LYS A 125 -0.87 10.89 -22.94
N TYR A 126 -0.32 9.68 -23.05
CA TYR A 126 0.46 9.09 -21.96
C TYR A 126 1.45 10.16 -21.49
N HIS A 127 1.36 10.53 -20.21
CA HIS A 127 2.27 11.52 -19.66
C HIS A 127 3.68 10.93 -19.75
N THR A 128 4.54 11.54 -20.56
CA THR A 128 5.94 11.13 -20.74
C THR A 128 6.87 11.82 -19.76
N GLY A 129 6.34 12.68 -18.88
CA GLY A 129 7.08 13.34 -17.82
C GLY A 129 7.22 12.48 -16.56
N PHE A 130 8.09 12.91 -15.65
CA PHE A 130 8.21 12.32 -14.33
C PHE A 130 6.84 12.35 -13.60
N PRO A 131 6.43 11.29 -12.89
CA PRO A 131 7.14 10.02 -12.64
C PRO A 131 6.84 8.91 -13.66
N PHE A 132 5.95 9.13 -14.61
CA PHE A 132 5.53 8.14 -15.63
C PHE A 132 6.63 7.79 -16.64
N SER A 133 7.64 8.66 -16.78
CA SER A 133 8.84 8.39 -17.59
C SER A 133 9.75 7.31 -17.02
N ILE A 134 9.61 6.98 -15.73
CA ILE A 134 10.50 6.05 -15.01
C ILE A 134 9.81 4.72 -14.72
N ILE A 135 8.51 4.77 -14.36
CA ILE A 135 7.71 3.60 -13.99
C ILE A 135 6.30 3.73 -14.57
N SER A 136 5.71 2.61 -14.99
CA SER A 136 4.38 2.59 -15.62
C SER A 136 3.24 2.95 -14.65
N GLN A 137 3.34 2.54 -13.39
CA GLN A 137 2.31 2.75 -12.35
C GLN A 137 2.91 3.41 -11.10
N PRO A 138 3.34 4.68 -11.21
CA PRO A 138 4.17 5.34 -10.20
C PRO A 138 3.48 5.52 -8.86
N GLN A 139 2.15 5.64 -8.82
CA GLN A 139 1.39 5.76 -7.58
C GLN A 139 1.36 4.44 -6.79
N TYR A 140 1.10 3.32 -7.47
CA TYR A 140 1.11 2.00 -6.83
C TYR A 140 2.52 1.62 -6.38
N SER A 141 3.52 1.83 -7.24
CA SER A 141 4.92 1.61 -6.89
C SER A 141 5.36 2.50 -5.72
N GLY A 142 4.98 3.79 -5.72
CA GLY A 142 5.29 4.72 -4.64
C GLY A 142 4.69 4.30 -3.30
N ALA A 143 3.43 3.85 -3.30
CA ALA A 143 2.78 3.30 -2.11
C ALA A 143 3.47 2.02 -1.60
N ILE A 144 3.78 1.07 -2.48
CA ILE A 144 4.47 -0.18 -2.12
C ILE A 144 5.86 0.12 -1.53
N ILE A 145 6.65 0.97 -2.16
CA ILE A 145 7.99 1.36 -1.67
C ILE A 145 7.89 2.07 -0.32
N THR A 146 6.88 2.92 -0.13
CA THR A 146 6.62 3.56 1.17
C THR A 146 6.33 2.51 2.24
N ILE A 147 5.47 1.53 1.95
CA ILE A 147 5.14 0.43 2.89
C ILE A 147 6.38 -0.36 3.27
N PHE A 148 7.24 -0.69 2.30
CA PHE A 148 8.53 -1.32 2.59
C PHE A 148 9.38 -0.45 3.51
N GLY A 149 9.51 0.84 3.22
CA GLY A 149 10.24 1.78 4.07
C GLY A 149 9.71 1.83 5.51
N CYS A 150 8.39 1.92 5.69
CA CYS A 150 7.74 1.88 7.00
C CYS A 150 8.04 0.58 7.77
N MET A 151 7.97 -0.57 7.08
CA MET A 151 8.30 -1.87 7.68
C MET A 151 9.77 -1.94 8.09
N THR A 152 10.67 -1.37 7.31
CA THR A 152 12.10 -1.33 7.64
C THR A 152 12.41 -0.38 8.81
N VAL A 153 11.74 0.77 8.88
CA VAL A 153 11.93 1.75 9.96
C VAL A 153 11.35 1.26 11.29
N TRP A 154 10.10 0.80 11.29
CA TRP A 154 9.36 0.50 12.52
C TRP A 154 9.18 -0.99 12.82
N GLY A 155 9.46 -1.85 11.85
CA GLY A 155 9.26 -3.28 11.98
C GLY A 155 10.52 -4.09 12.28
N ILE A 156 11.70 -3.47 12.17
CA ILE A 156 12.96 -4.08 12.62
C ILE A 156 13.29 -3.52 14.00
N LYS A 157 13.31 -4.40 15.01
CA LYS A 157 13.60 -4.04 16.39
C LYS A 157 15.11 -3.82 16.60
N PRO A 158 15.53 -3.18 17.71
CA PRO A 158 16.95 -2.91 17.99
C PRO A 158 17.82 -4.16 18.09
N ASP A 159 17.22 -5.29 18.48
CA ASP A 159 17.85 -6.62 18.51
C ASP A 159 17.81 -7.33 17.13
N TYR A 160 17.46 -6.61 16.06
CA TYR A 160 17.27 -7.10 14.70
C TYR A 160 16.18 -8.16 14.53
N THR A 161 15.32 -8.35 15.54
CA THR A 161 14.13 -9.18 15.40
C THR A 161 13.04 -8.44 14.63
N ILE A 162 12.14 -9.19 14.00
CA ILE A 162 11.09 -8.64 13.14
C ILE A 162 9.77 -8.56 13.90
N ASN A 163 9.09 -7.41 13.79
CA ASN A 163 7.70 -7.26 14.20
C ASN A 163 6.79 -7.99 13.19
N TYR A 164 6.33 -9.18 13.56
CA TYR A 164 5.50 -10.02 12.70
C TYR A 164 4.13 -9.40 12.37
N ASP A 165 3.55 -8.64 13.29
CA ASP A 165 2.28 -7.97 13.03
C ASP A 165 2.45 -6.92 11.93
N LEU A 166 3.47 -6.06 12.04
CA LEU A 166 3.74 -5.05 11.02
C LEU A 166 4.12 -5.70 9.69
N LEU A 167 4.88 -6.81 9.70
CA LEU A 167 5.22 -7.58 8.51
C LEU A 167 3.97 -8.14 7.81
N ILE A 168 3.01 -8.67 8.57
CA ILE A 168 1.76 -9.21 8.01
C ILE A 168 0.91 -8.09 7.43
N LEU A 169 0.77 -6.96 8.13
CA LEU A 169 0.01 -5.82 7.64
C LEU A 169 0.66 -5.22 6.38
N SER A 170 2.00 -5.08 6.36
CA SER A 170 2.72 -4.57 5.20
C SER A 170 2.59 -5.52 4.01
N THR A 171 2.76 -6.83 4.22
CA THR A 171 2.62 -7.84 3.16
C THR A 171 1.19 -7.88 2.62
N THR A 172 0.20 -7.83 3.51
CA THR A 172 -1.22 -7.76 3.13
C THR A 172 -1.49 -6.52 2.27
N ALA A 173 -0.99 -5.35 2.68
CA ALA A 173 -1.14 -4.12 1.93
C ALA A 173 -0.47 -4.21 0.54
N VAL A 174 0.77 -4.70 0.46
CA VAL A 174 1.48 -4.91 -0.82
C VAL A 174 0.71 -5.84 -1.74
N CYS A 175 0.26 -6.99 -1.25
CA CYS A 175 -0.57 -7.93 -2.02
C CYS A 175 -1.85 -7.26 -2.54
N SER A 176 -2.48 -6.43 -1.71
CA SER A 176 -3.68 -5.68 -2.06
C SER A 176 -3.41 -4.65 -3.18
N TYR A 177 -2.29 -3.94 -3.12
CA TYR A 177 -1.88 -3.02 -4.19
C TYR A 177 -1.52 -3.75 -5.49
N VAL A 178 -0.79 -4.88 -5.42
CA VAL A 178 -0.49 -5.72 -6.60
C VAL A 178 -1.78 -6.26 -7.24
N PHE A 179 -2.78 -6.61 -6.42
CA PHE A 179 -4.10 -6.98 -6.94
C PHE A 179 -4.76 -5.81 -7.68
N SER A 180 -4.77 -4.61 -7.09
CA SER A 180 -5.33 -3.41 -7.74
C SER A 180 -4.66 -3.08 -9.08
N ILE A 181 -3.33 -3.20 -9.17
CA ILE A 181 -2.57 -3.06 -10.42
C ILE A 181 -3.15 -3.97 -11.51
N LYS A 182 -3.32 -5.27 -11.21
CA LYS A 182 -3.85 -6.25 -12.16
C LYS A 182 -5.30 -5.98 -12.55
N VAL A 183 -6.09 -5.44 -11.63
CA VAL A 183 -7.47 -5.04 -11.88
C VAL A 183 -7.52 -3.85 -12.82
N GLU A 184 -6.71 -2.83 -12.55
CA GLU A 184 -6.63 -1.62 -13.38
C GLU A 184 -6.17 -1.97 -14.80
N ASP A 185 -5.10 -2.76 -14.94
CA ASP A 185 -4.60 -3.20 -16.25
C ASP A 185 -5.66 -3.94 -17.08
N LYS A 186 -6.54 -4.70 -16.43
CA LYS A 186 -7.56 -5.51 -17.10
C LYS A 186 -8.86 -4.76 -17.41
N TYR A 187 -9.31 -3.89 -16.49
CA TYR A 187 -10.65 -3.30 -16.53
C TYR A 187 -10.65 -1.78 -16.77
N ALA A 188 -9.59 -1.07 -16.38
CA ALA A 188 -9.51 0.39 -16.49
C ALA A 188 -8.91 0.87 -17.81
N VAL A 189 -8.08 0.04 -18.47
CA VAL A 189 -7.46 0.39 -19.76
C VAL A 189 -8.44 0.05 -20.90
N PRO A 190 -8.94 1.03 -21.68
CA PRO A 190 -9.76 0.71 -22.83
C PRO A 190 -8.95 -0.10 -23.85
N GLN A 191 -9.42 -1.31 -24.19
CA GLN A 191 -8.74 -2.26 -25.09
C GLN A 191 -8.49 -1.75 -26.52
N ASN A 192 -9.03 -0.59 -26.88
CA ASN A 192 -8.94 -0.01 -28.22
C ASN A 192 -7.72 0.90 -28.46
N TYR A 193 -6.84 1.10 -27.47
CA TYR A 193 -5.60 1.86 -27.68
C TYR A 193 -4.39 0.95 -27.54
N LYS A 194 -4.00 0.35 -28.68
CA LYS A 194 -2.67 -0.25 -28.84
C LYS A 194 -1.62 0.85 -28.69
N ILE A 195 -0.66 0.60 -27.82
CA ILE A 195 0.56 1.38 -27.67
C ILE A 195 1.32 1.19 -29.00
N TYR A 196 1.39 2.23 -29.82
CA TYR A 196 2.34 2.33 -30.92
C TYR A 196 3.51 3.19 -30.46
#